data_AF-A0A3R9QMP0-F1
#
_entry.id   AF-A0A3R9QMP0-F1
#
_cell.length_a   1.000
_cell.length_b   1.000
_cell.length_c   1.000
_cell.angle_alpha   90.00
_cell.angle_beta   90.00
_cell.angle_gamma   90.00
#
_symmetry.space_group_name_H-M   'P 1'
#
loop_
_entity.id
_entity.type
_entity.pdbx_description
1 polymer ?
#
loop_
_entity_poly.entity_id
_entity_poly.type
_entity_poly.pdbx_seq_one_letter_code
_entity_poly.pdbx_strand_id
1 'polypeptide(L)'
;MKVSDRLPIHPEPYWRDTIELPEFDALENDESADVVIVGGGITGITAAYLLSKEGKEVVLLEANNLLNGTTGHTTAKITAQHGLIYDEFIQHLGKTKARLYYESQSEALEFIKQTINEKQLKSDLQTEHAILYATTKEYAVKLEKEYEAYKALHIDGELVDDIPFPIDVHNALSMKNQAQFHPLHYLKHLIQEVLDNGGRIYEKTTAVNVENSDATVVTRNDKRVTCNNVLVCSHFPFYEGMGFYSTRMHADRSYAIAAKTNTTYPGGMYLSVDQPSRSLRSATMNGEEIVIVGGESHKTGQGKDTLEHYKALQDYTEDLFENPDILYRWSAQDLITLDKLPYIGEITSTQPNVLIATGFRKWGMTNGTAAALLMRDIVMGNDNPYKRLYTPSRFYADPSLKNFLMENADVASHLIKGKLETPSTSIKNISHDEAALFKTNGQRKGAYKDNEGNVFVVDTTCTHMGCEVEWNHGDRTWDCPCHGSRFSYKGEVIEGPAEKPLQQHDHTILENITSENSGY
;
A
#
# COMPACT_ATOMS: atom_id res chain seq x y z
N MET A 1 6.48 15.73 33.97
CA MET A 1 6.88 14.38 33.48
C MET A 1 7.30 14.59 32.05
N LYS A 2 8.53 14.23 31.68
CA LYS A 2 8.97 14.31 30.29
C LYS A 2 8.07 13.39 29.47
N VAL A 3 7.34 13.96 28.52
CA VAL A 3 6.67 13.22 27.45
C VAL A 3 7.74 12.38 26.75
N SER A 4 7.39 11.18 26.31
CA SER A 4 8.34 10.20 25.81
C SER A 4 9.12 10.73 24.59
N ASP A 5 10.36 11.22 24.80
CA ASP A 5 11.32 11.66 23.75
C ASP A 5 11.74 10.52 22.78
N ARG A 6 11.00 9.42 22.70
CA ARG A 6 11.39 8.21 21.97
C ARG A 6 10.26 7.72 21.08
N LEU A 7 10.56 7.61 19.79
CA LEU A 7 9.79 6.82 18.84
C LEU A 7 9.50 5.41 19.42
N PRO A 8 8.27 4.90 19.27
CA PRO A 8 7.94 3.51 19.60
C PRO A 8 8.92 2.55 18.92
N ILE A 9 9.37 1.53 19.65
CA ILE A 9 10.40 0.60 19.15
C ILE A 9 9.84 -0.26 18.00
N HIS A 10 8.62 -0.77 18.14
CA HIS A 10 8.00 -1.63 17.13
C HIS A 10 7.02 -0.83 16.28
N PRO A 11 7.03 -1.01 14.95
CA PRO A 11 6.01 -0.42 14.10
C PRO A 11 4.66 -1.11 14.35
N GLU A 12 3.63 -0.34 14.63
CA GLU A 12 2.25 -0.82 14.72
C GLU A 12 1.35 0.34 14.29
N PRO A 13 0.43 0.15 13.32
CA PRO A 13 -0.54 1.17 12.97
C PRO A 13 -1.61 1.28 14.06
N TYR A 14 -1.93 2.51 14.46
CA TYR A 14 -3.04 2.83 15.35
C TYR A 14 -4.34 2.10 14.97
N TRP A 15 -4.63 2.00 13.67
CA TRP A 15 -5.88 1.44 13.15
C TRP A 15 -6.17 -0.01 13.55
N ARG A 16 -5.12 -0.80 13.79
CA ARG A 16 -5.25 -2.23 14.10
C ARG A 16 -5.21 -2.49 15.60
N ASP A 17 -4.47 -1.67 16.34
CA ASP A 17 -4.37 -1.76 17.80
C ASP A 17 -5.70 -1.46 18.51
N THR A 18 -6.57 -0.65 17.90
CA THR A 18 -7.81 -0.19 18.54
C THR A 18 -9.08 -0.90 18.09
N ILE A 19 -8.96 -2.00 17.35
CA ILE A 19 -10.13 -2.75 16.85
C ILE A 19 -9.90 -4.26 16.93
N GLU A 20 -10.92 -4.98 17.42
CA GLU A 20 -11.01 -6.43 17.27
C GLU A 20 -11.61 -6.77 15.89
N LEU A 21 -10.88 -7.51 15.06
CA LEU A 21 -11.34 -8.01 13.76
C LEU A 21 -11.77 -9.49 13.89
N PRO A 22 -12.78 -9.94 13.13
CA PRO A 22 -13.07 -11.36 13.03
C PRO A 22 -11.91 -12.10 12.37
N GLU A 23 -11.63 -13.31 12.85
CA GLU A 23 -10.66 -14.24 12.26
C GLU A 23 -11.40 -15.36 11.53
N PHE A 24 -10.79 -15.89 10.47
CA PHE A 24 -11.37 -16.93 9.64
C PHE A 24 -10.40 -18.10 9.45
N ASP A 25 -10.97 -19.29 9.31
CA ASP A 25 -10.17 -20.49 9.07
C ASP A 25 -9.52 -20.47 7.68
N ALA A 26 -8.48 -21.30 7.51
CA ALA A 26 -7.89 -21.55 6.21
C ALA A 26 -8.79 -22.41 5.34
N LEU A 27 -8.66 -22.27 4.01
CA LEU A 27 -9.35 -23.14 3.07
C LEU A 27 -8.80 -24.58 3.18
N GLU A 28 -9.63 -25.52 3.62
CA GLU A 28 -9.23 -26.92 3.81
C GLU A 28 -9.67 -27.85 2.69
N ASN A 29 -10.70 -27.47 1.91
CA ASN A 29 -11.31 -28.29 0.88
C ASN A 29 -11.41 -27.52 -0.43
N ASP A 30 -11.55 -28.24 -1.54
CA ASP A 30 -11.86 -27.60 -2.82
C ASP A 30 -13.30 -27.06 -2.78
N GLU A 31 -13.52 -25.91 -3.42
CA GLU A 31 -14.80 -25.22 -3.42
C GLU A 31 -15.20 -24.69 -4.79
N SER A 32 -16.45 -24.25 -4.89
CA SER A 32 -16.97 -23.51 -6.03
C SER A 32 -17.72 -22.25 -5.59
N ALA A 33 -17.69 -21.22 -6.43
CA ALA A 33 -18.40 -19.95 -6.22
C ALA A 33 -18.67 -19.25 -7.57
N ASP A 34 -19.55 -18.25 -7.60
CA ASP A 34 -19.67 -17.39 -8.77
C ASP A 34 -18.42 -16.53 -8.96
N VAL A 35 -17.91 -15.97 -7.87
CA VAL A 35 -16.79 -15.05 -7.87
C VAL A 35 -15.79 -15.39 -6.78
N VAL A 36 -14.52 -15.54 -7.16
CA VAL A 36 -13.40 -15.62 -6.21
C VAL A 36 -12.67 -14.29 -6.17
N ILE A 37 -12.50 -13.74 -4.98
CA ILE A 37 -11.79 -12.48 -4.75
C ILE A 37 -10.51 -12.81 -3.99
N VAL A 38 -9.36 -12.36 -4.50
CA VAL A 38 -8.07 -12.60 -3.85
C VAL A 38 -7.54 -11.27 -3.30
N GLY A 39 -7.45 -11.17 -1.97
CA GLY A 39 -6.97 -10.00 -1.23
C GLY A 39 -8.04 -9.39 -0.33
N GLY A 40 -7.83 -9.46 0.98
CA GLY A 40 -8.70 -8.95 2.05
C GLY A 40 -8.46 -7.48 2.43
N GLY A 41 -8.10 -6.66 1.44
CA GLY A 41 -7.99 -5.20 1.60
C GLY A 41 -9.30 -4.48 1.25
N ILE A 42 -9.29 -3.14 1.28
CA ILE A 42 -10.47 -2.31 0.97
C ILE A 42 -11.13 -2.68 -0.37
N THR A 43 -10.33 -2.91 -1.41
CA THR A 43 -10.82 -3.25 -2.75
C THR A 43 -11.59 -4.58 -2.75
N GLY A 44 -10.96 -5.64 -2.21
CA GLY A 44 -11.56 -6.98 -2.22
C GLY A 44 -12.78 -7.08 -1.31
N ILE A 45 -12.72 -6.49 -0.11
CA ILE A 45 -13.87 -6.47 0.82
C ILE A 45 -15.03 -5.66 0.23
N THR A 46 -14.76 -4.50 -0.37
CA THR A 46 -15.83 -3.70 -1.00
C THR A 46 -16.42 -4.45 -2.20
N ALA A 47 -15.61 -5.13 -3.01
CA ALA A 47 -16.12 -5.94 -4.12
C ALA A 47 -16.96 -7.12 -3.63
N ALA A 48 -16.52 -7.81 -2.56
CA ALA A 48 -17.26 -8.91 -1.94
C ALA A 48 -18.62 -8.42 -1.42
N TYR A 49 -18.64 -7.28 -0.73
CA TYR A 49 -19.85 -6.65 -0.22
C TYR A 49 -20.82 -6.32 -1.36
N LEU A 50 -20.33 -5.68 -2.42
CA LEU A 50 -21.15 -5.32 -3.57
C LEU A 50 -21.71 -6.55 -4.29
N LEU A 51 -20.89 -7.55 -4.57
CA LEU A 51 -21.30 -8.73 -5.34
C LEU A 51 -22.21 -9.67 -4.55
N SER A 52 -21.96 -9.83 -3.24
CA SER A 52 -22.85 -10.63 -2.38
C SER A 52 -24.24 -9.99 -2.27
N LYS A 53 -24.34 -8.64 -2.26
CA LYS A 53 -25.63 -7.93 -2.34
C LYS A 53 -26.38 -8.14 -3.66
N GLU A 54 -25.67 -8.39 -4.75
CA GLU A 54 -26.25 -8.79 -6.04
C GLU A 54 -26.62 -10.29 -6.10
N GLY A 55 -26.51 -11.00 -4.97
CA GLY A 55 -26.86 -12.42 -4.85
C GLY A 55 -25.83 -13.38 -5.44
N LYS A 56 -24.58 -12.92 -5.68
CA LYS A 56 -23.49 -13.79 -6.13
C LYS A 56 -22.94 -14.63 -4.98
N GLU A 57 -22.62 -15.88 -5.26
CA GLU A 57 -21.82 -16.70 -4.35
C GLU A 57 -20.37 -16.21 -4.39
N VAL A 58 -19.90 -15.63 -3.28
CA VAL A 58 -18.56 -15.04 -3.19
C VAL A 58 -17.67 -15.85 -2.24
N VAL A 59 -16.44 -16.10 -2.68
CA VAL A 59 -15.34 -16.60 -1.84
C VAL A 59 -14.22 -15.55 -1.84
N LEU A 60 -13.80 -15.09 -0.67
CA LEU A 60 -12.64 -14.21 -0.50
C LEU A 60 -11.47 -14.98 0.10
N LEU A 61 -10.31 -14.92 -0.55
CA LEU A 61 -9.06 -15.54 -0.09
C LEU A 61 -8.06 -14.45 0.34
N GLU A 62 -7.57 -14.53 1.57
CA GLU A 62 -6.53 -13.66 2.12
C GLU A 62 -5.31 -14.50 2.53
N ALA A 63 -4.12 -14.09 2.10
CA ALA A 63 -2.89 -14.82 2.33
C ALA A 63 -2.44 -14.78 3.80
N ASN A 64 -2.78 -13.72 4.52
CA ASN A 64 -2.49 -13.53 5.94
C ASN A 64 -3.77 -13.25 6.73
N ASN A 65 -3.84 -12.14 7.46
CA ASN A 65 -5.03 -11.65 8.14
C ASN A 65 -5.65 -10.51 7.32
N LEU A 66 -6.97 -10.40 7.34
CA LEU A 66 -7.73 -9.32 6.74
C LEU A 66 -7.21 -7.97 7.22
N LEU A 67 -7.27 -7.01 6.31
CA LEU A 67 -6.96 -5.60 6.58
C LEU A 67 -5.54 -5.39 7.15
N ASN A 68 -4.61 -6.33 6.96
CA ASN A 68 -3.25 -6.25 7.50
C ASN A 68 -2.21 -5.71 6.49
N GLY A 69 -2.58 -5.57 5.22
CA GLY A 69 -1.75 -4.91 4.21
C GLY A 69 -1.85 -3.38 4.27
N THR A 70 -1.67 -2.73 3.11
CA THR A 70 -1.73 -1.26 2.94
C THR A 70 -3.00 -0.63 3.52
N THR A 71 -4.15 -1.31 3.46
CA THR A 71 -5.41 -0.83 4.06
C THR A 71 -5.31 -0.61 5.57
N GLY A 72 -4.63 -1.50 6.29
CA GLY A 72 -4.40 -1.37 7.74
C GLY A 72 -3.29 -0.39 8.11
N HIS A 73 -2.54 0.10 7.11
CA HIS A 73 -1.35 0.92 7.28
C HIS A 73 -1.48 2.30 6.60
N THR A 74 -2.70 2.70 6.26
CA THR A 74 -2.98 3.95 5.52
C THR A 74 -2.91 5.19 6.43
N THR A 75 -3.05 6.39 5.83
CA THR A 75 -3.48 7.60 6.54
C THR A 75 -4.99 7.87 6.36
N ALA A 76 -5.71 7.03 5.60
CA ALA A 76 -7.17 7.00 5.50
C ALA A 76 -7.85 8.31 5.01
N LYS A 77 -7.21 9.02 4.08
CA LYS A 77 -7.84 10.14 3.37
C LYS A 77 -8.81 9.60 2.31
N ILE A 78 -10.05 10.06 2.31
CA ILE A 78 -11.04 9.84 1.26
C ILE A 78 -11.12 11.12 0.43
N THR A 79 -10.51 11.12 -0.74
CA THR A 79 -10.42 12.34 -1.54
C THR A 79 -10.33 12.04 -3.04
N ALA A 80 -10.69 13.03 -3.87
CA ALA A 80 -10.30 13.07 -5.28
C ALA A 80 -8.99 13.86 -5.52
N GLN A 81 -8.47 14.58 -4.53
CA GLN A 81 -7.23 15.36 -4.64
C GLN A 81 -5.98 14.48 -4.45
N HIS A 82 -5.62 13.75 -5.50
CA HIS A 82 -4.54 12.75 -5.48
C HIS A 82 -3.12 13.32 -5.73
N GLY A 83 -2.80 14.41 -5.03
CA GLY A 83 -1.61 15.22 -5.27
C GLY A 83 -1.74 16.06 -6.55
N LEU A 84 -0.61 16.49 -7.10
CA LEU A 84 -0.56 17.14 -8.42
C LEU A 84 -0.72 16.06 -9.49
N ILE A 85 -1.90 15.98 -10.12
CA ILE A 85 -2.21 14.90 -11.06
C ILE A 85 -3.06 15.35 -12.25
N TYR A 86 -3.91 16.37 -12.09
CA TYR A 86 -4.87 16.76 -13.11
C TYR A 86 -4.24 17.52 -14.27
N ASP A 87 -3.26 18.41 -14.02
CA ASP A 87 -2.50 19.04 -15.12
C ASP A 87 -1.80 17.98 -15.97
N GLU A 88 -1.12 17.05 -15.31
CA GLU A 88 -0.43 15.94 -15.95
C GLU A 88 -1.40 15.04 -16.75
N PHE A 89 -2.55 14.69 -16.19
CA PHE A 89 -3.55 13.90 -16.89
C PHE A 89 -4.16 14.62 -18.08
N ILE A 90 -4.38 15.94 -18.01
CA ILE A 90 -4.82 16.71 -19.18
C ILE A 90 -3.77 16.62 -20.29
N GLN A 91 -2.49 16.78 -19.96
CA GLN A 91 -1.40 16.78 -20.94
C GLN A 91 -1.21 15.43 -21.62
N HIS A 92 -1.31 14.31 -20.87
CA HIS A 92 -1.01 12.98 -21.41
C HIS A 92 -2.24 12.17 -21.86
N LEU A 93 -3.39 12.36 -21.20
CA LEU A 93 -4.59 11.55 -21.43
C LEU A 93 -5.72 12.36 -22.09
N GLY A 94 -5.61 13.68 -22.06
CA GLY A 94 -6.65 14.59 -22.52
C GLY A 94 -7.72 14.88 -21.46
N LYS A 95 -8.37 16.03 -21.64
CA LYS A 95 -9.37 16.59 -20.72
C LYS A 95 -10.48 15.61 -20.32
N THR A 96 -11.02 14.85 -21.28
CA THR A 96 -12.12 13.91 -21.02
C THR A 96 -11.72 12.81 -20.04
N LYS A 97 -10.54 12.20 -20.21
CA LYS A 97 -10.07 11.13 -19.33
C LYS A 97 -9.69 11.65 -17.95
N ALA A 98 -9.06 12.83 -17.89
CA ALA A 98 -8.76 13.51 -16.63
C ALA A 98 -10.04 13.82 -15.83
N ARG A 99 -11.12 14.23 -16.52
CA ARG A 99 -12.43 14.45 -15.90
C ARG A 99 -13.04 13.15 -15.39
N LEU A 100 -13.05 12.09 -16.20
CA LEU A 100 -13.55 10.77 -15.79
C LEU A 100 -12.79 10.22 -14.57
N TYR A 101 -11.49 10.50 -14.46
CA TYR A 101 -10.73 10.17 -13.26
C TYR A 101 -11.31 10.88 -12.03
N TYR A 102 -11.44 12.21 -12.06
CA TYR A 102 -12.05 12.99 -10.97
C TYR A 102 -13.44 12.48 -10.58
N GLU A 103 -14.30 12.22 -11.56
CA GLU A 103 -15.67 11.74 -11.34
C GLU A 103 -15.66 10.38 -10.63
N SER A 104 -14.87 9.42 -11.11
CA SER A 104 -14.77 8.10 -10.47
C SER A 104 -14.27 8.15 -9.02
N GLN A 105 -13.34 9.06 -8.69
CA GLN A 105 -12.88 9.23 -7.31
C GLN A 105 -13.91 9.93 -6.43
N SER A 106 -14.64 10.89 -6.99
CA SER A 106 -15.73 11.60 -6.30
C SER A 106 -16.90 10.66 -6.00
N GLU A 107 -17.26 9.78 -6.94
CA GLU A 107 -18.28 8.75 -6.75
C GLU A 107 -17.85 7.72 -5.70
N ALA A 108 -16.58 7.29 -5.70
CA ALA A 108 -16.06 6.39 -4.68
C ALA A 108 -16.08 7.01 -3.28
N LEU A 109 -15.72 8.29 -3.17
CA LEU A 109 -15.82 9.06 -1.93
C LEU A 109 -17.27 9.10 -1.44
N GLU A 110 -18.20 9.44 -2.33
CA GLU A 110 -19.60 9.59 -1.97
C GLU A 110 -20.23 8.24 -1.61
N PHE A 111 -19.86 7.16 -2.31
CA PHE A 111 -20.26 5.80 -1.97
C PHE A 111 -19.88 5.43 -0.53
N ILE A 112 -18.64 5.73 -0.10
CA ILE A 112 -18.19 5.46 1.27
C ILE A 112 -19.03 6.27 2.27
N LYS A 113 -19.22 7.57 2.03
CA LYS A 113 -20.01 8.45 2.91
C LYS A 113 -21.46 7.99 3.02
N GLN A 114 -22.10 7.66 1.90
CA GLN A 114 -23.47 7.17 1.85
C GLN A 114 -23.60 5.85 2.60
N THR A 115 -22.69 4.91 2.36
CA THR A 115 -22.70 3.61 3.04
C THR A 115 -22.59 3.77 4.56
N ILE A 116 -21.69 4.65 5.03
CA ILE A 116 -21.54 4.97 6.46
C ILE A 116 -22.83 5.57 7.03
N ASN A 117 -23.42 6.54 6.34
CA ASN A 117 -24.61 7.25 6.81
C ASN A 117 -25.87 6.36 6.82
N GLU A 118 -26.11 5.63 5.73
CA GLU A 118 -27.27 4.74 5.58
C GLU A 118 -27.28 3.63 6.62
N LYS A 119 -26.10 3.06 6.90
CA LYS A 119 -25.93 1.98 7.89
C LYS A 119 -25.64 2.50 9.30
N GLN A 120 -25.53 3.82 9.49
CA GLN A 120 -25.21 4.46 10.78
C GLN A 120 -23.91 3.93 11.40
N LEU A 121 -22.88 3.74 10.58
CA LEU A 121 -21.61 3.14 10.99
C LEU A 121 -20.80 4.10 11.86
N LYS A 122 -20.27 3.59 12.97
CA LYS A 122 -19.35 4.34 13.84
C LYS A 122 -17.92 4.21 13.33
N SER A 123 -17.58 4.97 12.29
CA SER A 123 -16.27 4.95 11.65
C SER A 123 -15.57 6.31 11.65
N ASP A 124 -15.90 7.19 12.59
CA ASP A 124 -15.31 8.53 12.75
C ASP A 124 -15.26 9.34 11.45
N LEU A 125 -16.33 9.24 10.64
CA LEU A 125 -16.42 9.96 9.38
C LEU A 125 -16.51 11.46 9.65
N GLN A 126 -15.55 12.20 9.12
CA GLN A 126 -15.50 13.65 9.17
C GLN A 126 -15.38 14.18 7.74
N THR A 127 -16.24 15.15 7.40
CA THR A 127 -16.12 15.88 6.13
C THR A 127 -15.12 16.99 6.34
N GLU A 128 -14.11 17.04 5.47
CA GLU A 128 -12.95 17.92 5.58
C GLU A 128 -12.60 18.55 4.23
N HIS A 129 -11.70 19.53 4.26
CA HIS A 129 -11.00 19.98 3.07
C HIS A 129 -9.77 19.10 2.83
N ALA A 130 -9.46 18.78 1.56
CA ALA A 130 -8.12 18.34 1.19
C ALA A 130 -7.33 19.55 0.69
N ILE A 131 -6.10 19.72 1.16
CA ILE A 131 -5.26 20.86 0.84
C ILE A 131 -3.88 20.37 0.39
N LEU A 132 -3.49 20.76 -0.82
CA LEU A 132 -2.10 20.67 -1.26
C LEU A 132 -1.40 21.99 -0.96
N TYR A 133 -0.20 22.00 -0.41
CA TYR A 133 0.53 23.25 -0.14
C TYR A 133 1.97 23.18 -0.64
N ALA A 134 2.51 24.35 -1.04
CA ALA A 134 3.89 24.48 -1.47
C ALA A 134 4.70 25.38 -0.52
N THR A 135 5.88 24.91 -0.13
CA THR A 135 6.85 25.67 0.69
C THR A 135 7.96 26.29 -0.14
N THR A 136 8.01 26.03 -1.45
CA THR A 136 8.97 26.66 -2.37
C THR A 136 8.29 27.26 -3.60
N LYS A 137 8.91 28.30 -4.17
CA LYS A 137 8.43 28.95 -5.40
C LYS A 137 8.29 27.99 -6.58
N GLU A 138 9.18 27.01 -6.70
CA GLU A 138 9.11 26.03 -7.79
C GLU A 138 7.81 25.23 -7.73
N TYR A 139 7.46 24.73 -6.54
CA TYR A 139 6.26 23.93 -6.35
C TYR A 139 4.99 24.77 -6.32
N ALA A 140 5.07 26.03 -5.91
CA ALA A 140 3.95 26.97 -6.00
C ALA A 140 3.46 27.17 -7.43
N VAL A 141 4.39 27.28 -8.40
CA VAL A 141 4.05 27.34 -9.83
C VAL A 141 3.39 26.03 -10.32
N LYS A 142 3.77 24.87 -9.77
CA LYS A 142 3.10 23.60 -10.10
C LYS A 142 1.68 23.55 -9.55
N LEU A 143 1.43 24.09 -8.34
CA LEU A 143 0.09 24.22 -7.79
C LEU A 143 -0.80 25.15 -8.61
N GLU A 144 -0.26 26.26 -9.12
CA GLU A 144 -1.01 27.15 -10.01
C GLU A 144 -1.45 26.43 -11.30
N LYS A 145 -0.58 25.63 -11.91
CA LYS A 145 -0.95 24.80 -13.08
C LYS A 145 -2.03 23.77 -12.74
N GLU A 146 -1.92 23.13 -11.58
CA GLU A 146 -2.94 22.20 -11.10
C GLU A 146 -4.29 22.92 -10.89
N TYR A 147 -4.28 24.16 -10.38
CA TYR A 147 -5.48 24.97 -10.26
C TYR A 147 -6.08 25.36 -11.63
N GLU A 148 -5.26 25.67 -12.63
CA GLU A 148 -5.73 25.83 -14.01
C GLU A 148 -6.39 24.54 -14.54
N ALA A 149 -5.83 23.38 -14.21
CA ALA A 149 -6.44 22.09 -14.53
C ALA A 149 -7.79 21.89 -13.82
N TYR A 150 -7.94 22.32 -12.56
CA TYR A 150 -9.23 22.29 -11.84
C TYR A 150 -10.28 23.10 -12.58
N LYS A 151 -9.94 24.34 -12.97
CA LYS A 151 -10.84 25.20 -13.75
C LYS A 151 -11.21 24.59 -15.09
N ALA A 152 -10.23 24.02 -15.79
CA ALA A 152 -10.46 23.34 -17.06
C ALA A 152 -11.42 22.16 -16.88
N LEU A 153 -11.26 21.37 -15.83
CA LEU A 153 -12.07 20.18 -15.54
C LEU A 153 -13.36 20.48 -14.79
N HIS A 154 -13.66 21.73 -14.44
CA HIS A 154 -14.80 22.09 -13.59
C HIS A 154 -14.79 21.36 -12.24
N ILE A 155 -13.61 21.29 -11.62
CA ILE A 155 -13.39 20.82 -10.26
C ILE A 155 -13.52 22.03 -9.33
N ASP A 156 -14.32 21.89 -8.27
CA ASP A 156 -14.44 22.92 -7.24
C ASP A 156 -13.17 22.95 -6.38
N GLY A 157 -12.40 24.01 -6.51
CA GLY A 157 -11.22 24.24 -5.70
C GLY A 157 -10.83 25.70 -5.65
N GLU A 158 -10.00 26.01 -4.66
CA GLU A 158 -9.64 27.37 -4.29
C GLU A 158 -8.14 27.44 -4.02
N LEU A 159 -7.48 28.41 -4.66
CA LEU A 159 -6.09 28.75 -4.32
C LEU A 159 -6.12 29.69 -3.11
N VAL A 160 -5.40 29.34 -2.07
CA VAL A 160 -5.25 30.12 -0.83
C VAL A 160 -3.78 30.43 -0.59
N ASP A 161 -3.51 31.50 0.15
CA ASP A 161 -2.14 31.99 0.37
C ASP A 161 -1.52 31.50 1.69
N ASP A 162 -2.31 30.90 2.58
CA ASP A 162 -1.86 30.39 3.88
C ASP A 162 -2.52 29.05 4.27
N ILE A 163 -1.97 28.43 5.33
CA ILE A 163 -2.54 27.27 6.00
C ILE A 163 -2.48 27.48 7.52
N PRO A 164 -3.35 26.86 8.33
CA PRO A 164 -3.42 27.09 9.77
C PRO A 164 -2.30 26.37 10.56
N PHE A 165 -1.08 26.41 10.05
CA PHE A 165 0.12 25.88 10.68
C PHE A 165 1.22 26.95 10.62
N PRO A 166 2.17 26.96 11.57
CA PRO A 166 3.34 27.83 11.54
C PRO A 166 4.37 27.39 10.48
N ILE A 167 3.92 27.21 9.24
CA ILE A 167 4.71 26.78 8.09
C ILE A 167 4.70 27.93 7.08
N ASP A 168 5.89 28.32 6.61
CA ASP A 168 6.00 29.30 5.53
C ASP A 168 5.58 28.67 4.21
N VAL A 169 4.38 29.03 3.73
CA VAL A 169 3.80 28.53 2.48
C VAL A 169 3.76 29.65 1.44
N HIS A 170 4.02 29.29 0.19
CA HIS A 170 3.90 30.21 -0.95
C HIS A 170 2.48 30.28 -1.49
N ASN A 171 1.80 29.14 -1.55
CA ASN A 171 0.38 28.99 -1.86
C ASN A 171 -0.09 27.58 -1.49
N ALA A 172 -1.40 27.39 -1.48
CA ALA A 172 -2.04 26.10 -1.31
C ALA A 172 -3.31 25.97 -2.17
N LEU A 173 -3.66 24.76 -2.56
CA LEU A 173 -4.83 24.43 -3.37
C LEU A 173 -5.78 23.55 -2.56
N SER A 174 -6.95 24.09 -2.22
CA SER A 174 -7.98 23.41 -1.45
C SER A 174 -9.04 22.78 -2.36
N MET A 175 -9.41 21.53 -2.07
CA MET A 175 -10.59 20.84 -2.59
C MET A 175 -11.58 20.62 -1.44
N LYS A 176 -12.81 21.12 -1.59
CA LYS A 176 -13.84 21.10 -0.53
C LYS A 176 -14.58 19.78 -0.48
N ASN A 177 -15.27 19.51 0.63
CA ASN A 177 -16.18 18.37 0.83
C ASN A 177 -15.52 16.99 0.62
N GLN A 178 -14.24 16.89 0.97
CA GLN A 178 -13.51 15.64 1.04
C GLN A 178 -13.82 14.96 2.38
N ALA A 179 -13.22 13.82 2.69
CA ALA A 179 -13.51 13.15 3.95
C ALA A 179 -12.32 12.37 4.50
N GLN A 180 -12.43 12.08 5.79
CA GLN A 180 -11.52 11.23 6.52
C GLN A 180 -12.31 10.35 7.48
N PHE A 181 -11.77 9.18 7.82
CA PHE A 181 -12.49 8.17 8.60
C PHE A 181 -11.54 7.16 9.25
N HIS A 182 -12.09 6.29 10.09
CA HIS A 182 -11.43 5.06 10.56
C HIS A 182 -11.75 3.90 9.60
N PRO A 183 -10.80 3.48 8.74
CA PRO A 183 -11.07 2.55 7.65
C PRO A 183 -11.45 1.15 8.13
N LEU A 184 -10.85 0.69 9.25
CA LEU A 184 -11.10 -0.68 9.71
C LEU A 184 -12.45 -0.81 10.42
N HIS A 185 -12.93 0.22 11.12
CA HIS A 185 -14.30 0.27 11.62
C HIS A 185 -15.30 0.15 10.46
N TYR A 186 -15.09 0.89 9.36
CA TYR A 186 -15.95 0.77 8.17
C TYR A 186 -15.91 -0.63 7.56
N LEU A 187 -14.71 -1.18 7.34
CA LEU A 187 -14.55 -2.46 6.64
C LEU A 187 -14.97 -3.66 7.48
N LYS A 188 -14.86 -3.61 8.81
CA LYS A 188 -15.43 -4.62 9.71
C LYS A 188 -16.93 -4.81 9.48
N HIS A 189 -17.68 -3.72 9.27
CA HIS A 189 -19.10 -3.82 8.96
C HIS A 189 -19.35 -4.42 7.58
N LEU A 190 -18.54 -4.08 6.57
CA LEU A 190 -18.68 -4.69 5.25
C LEU A 190 -18.36 -6.18 5.25
N ILE A 191 -17.36 -6.61 6.04
CA ILE A 191 -17.07 -8.03 6.26
C ILE A 191 -18.31 -8.72 6.83
N GLN A 192 -18.95 -8.15 7.86
CA GLN A 192 -20.16 -8.73 8.42
C GLN A 192 -21.29 -8.88 7.39
N GLU A 193 -21.51 -7.86 6.56
CA GLU A 193 -22.51 -7.89 5.49
C GLU A 193 -22.21 -8.96 4.43
N VAL A 194 -20.94 -9.19 4.11
CA VAL A 194 -20.53 -10.30 3.23
C VAL A 194 -20.97 -11.63 3.82
N LEU A 195 -20.72 -11.85 5.11
CA LEU A 195 -21.11 -13.08 5.80
C LEU A 195 -22.64 -13.25 5.88
N ASP A 196 -23.35 -12.17 6.21
CA ASP A 196 -24.82 -12.16 6.31
C ASP A 196 -25.49 -12.48 4.96
N ASN A 197 -24.84 -12.10 3.84
CA ASN A 197 -25.27 -12.44 2.48
C ASN A 197 -24.77 -13.83 2.02
N GLY A 198 -24.16 -14.63 2.89
CA GLY A 198 -23.68 -15.99 2.58
C GLY A 198 -22.31 -16.06 1.90
N GLY A 199 -21.56 -14.96 1.86
CA GLY A 199 -20.18 -14.95 1.40
C GLY A 199 -19.26 -15.74 2.33
N ARG A 200 -18.25 -16.39 1.75
CA ARG A 200 -17.23 -17.18 2.48
C ARG A 200 -15.90 -16.44 2.45
N ILE A 201 -15.19 -16.44 3.58
CA ILE A 201 -13.90 -15.77 3.73
C ILE A 201 -12.91 -16.76 4.33
N TYR A 202 -11.72 -16.86 3.73
CA TYR A 202 -10.64 -17.71 4.19
C TYR A 202 -9.36 -16.88 4.35
N GLU A 203 -8.84 -16.87 5.58
CA GLU A 203 -7.53 -16.29 5.89
C GLU A 203 -6.44 -17.36 5.73
N LYS A 204 -5.16 -16.97 5.87
CA LYS A 204 -4.01 -17.87 5.75
C LYS A 204 -3.99 -18.73 4.47
N THR A 205 -4.63 -18.24 3.40
CA THR A 205 -4.87 -18.97 2.16
C THR A 205 -4.25 -18.19 1.01
N THR A 206 -2.98 -18.49 0.70
CA THR A 206 -2.26 -17.82 -0.38
C THR A 206 -2.66 -18.41 -1.74
N ALA A 207 -3.29 -17.62 -2.60
CA ALA A 207 -3.46 -17.94 -4.02
C ALA A 207 -2.12 -17.78 -4.77
N VAL A 208 -1.82 -18.71 -5.67
CA VAL A 208 -0.54 -18.78 -6.40
C VAL A 208 -0.70 -18.94 -7.92
N ASN A 209 -1.89 -19.30 -8.39
CA ASN A 209 -2.14 -19.43 -9.82
C ASN A 209 -3.63 -19.34 -10.17
N VAL A 210 -3.92 -19.10 -11.44
CA VAL A 210 -5.25 -19.24 -12.04
C VAL A 210 -5.16 -20.20 -13.24
N GLU A 211 -5.95 -21.28 -13.21
CA GLU A 211 -6.07 -22.23 -14.31
C GLU A 211 -7.13 -21.75 -15.32
N ASN A 212 -6.76 -21.73 -16.61
CA ASN A 212 -7.53 -21.04 -17.65
C ASN A 212 -8.79 -21.77 -18.16
N SER A 213 -8.90 -23.10 -17.99
CA SER A 213 -10.03 -23.85 -18.57
C SER A 213 -11.36 -23.47 -17.92
N ASP A 214 -11.35 -23.20 -16.60
CA ASP A 214 -12.56 -23.04 -15.79
C ASP A 214 -12.42 -21.91 -14.74
N ALA A 215 -11.56 -20.90 -14.97
CA ALA A 215 -11.21 -19.84 -14.01
C ALA A 215 -11.07 -20.37 -12.57
N THR A 216 -10.13 -21.28 -12.38
CA THR A 216 -9.91 -21.93 -11.07
C THR A 216 -8.71 -21.32 -10.38
N VAL A 217 -8.92 -20.78 -9.18
CA VAL A 217 -7.83 -20.28 -8.34
C VAL A 217 -7.17 -21.45 -7.60
N VAL A 218 -5.86 -21.54 -7.72
CA VAL A 218 -5.04 -22.56 -7.04
C VAL A 218 -4.29 -21.91 -5.88
N THR A 219 -4.33 -22.55 -4.72
CA THR A 219 -3.65 -22.08 -3.50
C THR A 219 -2.31 -22.79 -3.30
N ARG A 220 -1.43 -22.20 -2.47
CA ARG A 220 -0.12 -22.78 -2.12
C ARG A 220 -0.22 -24.20 -1.53
N ASN A 221 -1.33 -24.52 -0.89
CA ASN A 221 -1.60 -25.84 -0.27
C ASN A 221 -2.42 -26.76 -1.19
N ASP A 222 -2.36 -26.53 -2.51
CA ASP A 222 -2.99 -27.32 -3.56
C ASP A 222 -4.53 -27.37 -3.51
N LYS A 223 -5.18 -26.50 -2.73
CA LYS A 223 -6.65 -26.33 -2.74
C LYS A 223 -7.10 -25.49 -3.92
N ARG A 224 -8.27 -25.80 -4.45
CA ARG A 224 -8.86 -25.17 -5.64
C ARG A 224 -10.19 -24.52 -5.34
N VAL A 225 -10.41 -23.35 -5.92
CA VAL A 225 -11.73 -22.73 -5.96
C VAL A 225 -12.11 -22.45 -7.41
N THR A 226 -13.07 -23.22 -7.93
CA THR A 226 -13.58 -23.07 -9.30
C THR A 226 -14.65 -22.00 -9.35
N CYS A 227 -14.60 -21.10 -10.33
CA CYS A 227 -15.56 -19.99 -10.40
C CYS A 227 -15.79 -19.44 -11.80
N ASN A 228 -16.76 -18.52 -11.92
CA ASN A 228 -17.05 -17.83 -13.18
C ASN A 228 -16.11 -16.63 -13.38
N ASN A 229 -15.75 -15.92 -12.31
CA ASN A 229 -14.88 -14.75 -12.35
C ASN A 229 -13.88 -14.73 -11.18
N VAL A 230 -12.64 -14.31 -11.46
CA VAL A 230 -11.59 -14.07 -10.46
C VAL A 230 -11.32 -12.57 -10.37
N LEU A 231 -11.34 -12.00 -9.17
CA LEU A 231 -11.00 -10.60 -8.91
C LEU A 231 -9.70 -10.55 -8.10
N VAL A 232 -8.61 -10.20 -8.78
CA VAL A 232 -7.27 -10.05 -8.23
C VAL A 232 -7.14 -8.67 -7.57
N CYS A 233 -7.34 -8.64 -6.26
CA CYS A 233 -7.31 -7.44 -5.38
C CYS A 233 -6.12 -7.48 -4.40
N SER A 234 -5.06 -8.20 -4.75
CA SER A 234 -3.96 -8.60 -3.85
C SER A 234 -2.83 -7.57 -3.71
N HIS A 235 -3.12 -6.28 -3.93
CA HIS A 235 -2.13 -5.21 -4.08
C HIS A 235 -1.22 -5.42 -5.30
N PHE A 236 -0.25 -6.34 -5.24
CA PHE A 236 0.48 -6.84 -6.40
C PHE A 236 -0.29 -8.04 -7.00
N PRO A 237 -0.52 -8.12 -8.32
CA PRO A 237 -1.21 -9.25 -8.91
C PRO A 237 -0.45 -10.57 -8.64
N PHE A 238 -1.05 -11.51 -7.90
CA PHE A 238 -0.45 -12.83 -7.67
C PHE A 238 -0.37 -13.66 -8.97
N TYR A 239 -1.24 -13.34 -9.93
CA TYR A 239 -1.28 -13.94 -11.25
C TYR A 239 -1.24 -12.81 -12.29
N GLU A 240 -0.33 -12.93 -13.26
CA GLU A 240 -0.13 -11.92 -14.30
C GLU A 240 -0.62 -12.35 -15.69
N GLY A 241 -0.91 -13.65 -15.88
CA GLY A 241 -1.13 -14.23 -17.20
C GLY A 241 0.01 -13.85 -18.16
N MET A 242 -0.33 -13.23 -19.29
CA MET A 242 0.64 -12.66 -20.26
C MET A 242 0.71 -11.13 -20.19
N GLY A 243 0.29 -10.52 -19.08
CA GLY A 243 0.20 -9.06 -18.91
C GLY A 243 1.48 -8.38 -18.45
N PHE A 244 2.45 -9.13 -17.92
CA PHE A 244 3.77 -8.66 -17.46
C PHE A 244 3.69 -7.44 -16.53
N TYR A 245 2.76 -7.45 -15.57
CA TYR A 245 2.49 -6.34 -14.65
C TYR A 245 3.69 -5.99 -13.76
N SER A 246 4.50 -6.98 -13.39
CA SER A 246 5.78 -6.75 -12.69
C SER A 246 6.73 -5.80 -13.41
N THR A 247 6.68 -5.74 -14.74
CA THR A 247 7.53 -4.84 -15.55
C THR A 247 6.92 -3.45 -15.76
N ARG A 248 5.69 -3.22 -15.29
CA ARG A 248 4.87 -2.03 -15.53
C ARG A 248 4.58 -1.23 -14.27
N MET A 249 5.18 -1.62 -13.14
CA MET A 249 4.97 -0.99 -11.84
C MET A 249 6.26 -1.05 -11.02
N HIS A 250 6.40 -0.12 -10.08
CA HIS A 250 7.39 -0.23 -9.02
C HIS A 250 6.72 -0.04 -7.65
N ALA A 251 7.36 -0.57 -6.62
CA ALA A 251 6.89 -0.44 -5.23
C ALA A 251 7.55 0.74 -4.54
N ASP A 252 6.74 1.59 -3.94
CA ASP A 252 7.16 2.79 -3.21
C ASP A 252 6.67 2.69 -1.75
N ARG A 253 7.53 3.06 -0.80
CA ARG A 253 7.25 3.03 0.63
C ARG A 253 7.09 4.44 1.17
N SER A 254 6.19 4.60 2.14
CA SER A 254 5.99 5.86 2.88
C SER A 254 5.76 5.58 4.35
N TYR A 255 6.13 6.53 5.19
CA TYR A 255 6.12 6.39 6.64
C TYR A 255 5.05 7.27 7.27
N ALA A 256 4.57 6.86 8.43
CA ALA A 256 3.65 7.63 9.23
C ALA A 256 3.92 7.44 10.73
N ILE A 257 3.59 8.46 11.50
CA ILE A 257 3.50 8.42 12.95
C ILE A 257 2.17 8.99 13.40
N ALA A 258 1.71 8.56 14.58
CA ALA A 258 0.57 9.18 15.25
C ALA A 258 1.00 9.70 16.62
N ALA A 259 0.62 10.94 16.93
CA ALA A 259 0.97 11.60 18.18
C ALA A 259 -0.25 12.25 18.85
N LYS A 260 -0.26 12.25 20.18
CA LYS A 260 -1.10 13.18 20.95
C LYS A 260 -0.39 14.51 21.06
N THR A 261 -1.12 15.61 20.92
CA THR A 261 -0.57 16.96 20.94
C THR A 261 -1.36 17.83 21.90
N ASN A 262 -0.71 18.80 22.54
CA ASN A 262 -1.41 19.82 23.35
C ASN A 262 -2.03 20.93 22.49
N THR A 263 -1.64 20.99 21.22
CA THR A 263 -2.23 21.88 20.22
C THR A 263 -3.44 21.20 19.59
N THR A 264 -4.59 21.87 19.59
CA THR A 264 -5.79 21.41 18.87
C THR A 264 -5.52 21.42 17.37
N TYR A 265 -5.87 20.33 16.68
CA TYR A 265 -5.70 20.25 15.24
C TYR A 265 -6.73 21.15 14.53
N PRO A 266 -6.34 21.96 13.53
CA PRO A 266 -7.21 23.00 12.97
C PRO A 266 -8.32 22.48 12.02
N GLY A 267 -8.48 21.17 11.88
CA GLY A 267 -9.27 20.54 10.81
C GLY A 267 -8.48 20.44 9.51
N GLY A 268 -9.05 19.84 8.46
CA GLY A 268 -8.45 19.68 7.14
C GLY A 268 -7.42 18.55 7.01
N MET A 269 -7.17 18.15 5.76
CA MET A 269 -6.17 17.14 5.38
C MET A 269 -5.12 17.76 4.47
N TYR A 270 -3.87 17.88 4.94
CA TYR A 270 -2.82 18.60 4.24
C TYR A 270 -1.79 17.66 3.63
N LEU A 271 -1.24 18.03 2.47
CA LEU A 271 -0.13 17.34 1.82
C LEU A 271 0.79 18.35 1.13
N SER A 272 2.06 18.40 1.53
CA SER A 272 3.04 19.21 0.82
C SER A 272 3.32 18.59 -0.54
N VAL A 273 3.44 19.45 -1.55
CA VAL A 273 3.84 19.02 -2.90
C VAL A 273 5.37 18.99 -3.08
N ASP A 274 6.10 19.69 -2.21
CA ASP A 274 7.56 19.67 -2.12
C ASP A 274 8.11 18.30 -1.72
N GLN A 275 9.42 18.11 -1.91
CA GLN A 275 10.14 16.88 -1.54
C GLN A 275 11.20 17.19 -0.46
N PRO A 276 11.30 16.37 0.61
CA PRO A 276 10.42 15.25 0.93
C PRO A 276 9.01 15.71 1.31
N SER A 277 7.99 14.94 0.95
CA SER A 277 6.60 15.30 1.24
C SER A 277 6.26 15.17 2.73
N ARG A 278 5.27 15.96 3.17
CA ARG A 278 4.70 15.96 4.52
C ARG A 278 3.17 15.96 4.42
N SER A 279 2.53 15.03 5.11
CA SER A 279 1.09 14.86 5.16
C SER A 279 0.62 15.02 6.59
N LEU A 280 -0.45 15.79 6.79
CA LEU A 280 -1.08 16.01 8.10
C LEU A 280 -2.57 15.73 8.02
N ARG A 281 -3.12 15.12 9.06
CA ARG A 281 -4.56 15.03 9.34
C ARG A 281 -4.77 14.65 10.81
N SER A 282 -5.94 14.95 11.37
CA SER A 282 -6.35 14.41 12.67
C SER A 282 -6.96 13.01 12.54
N ALA A 283 -6.95 12.25 13.62
CA ALA A 283 -7.79 11.07 13.82
C ALA A 283 -8.29 11.06 15.27
N THR A 284 -9.25 10.20 15.58
CA THR A 284 -9.78 10.04 16.93
C THR A 284 -9.35 8.68 17.45
N MET A 285 -8.75 8.62 18.64
CA MET A 285 -8.37 7.40 19.35
C MET A 285 -9.01 7.42 20.74
N ASN A 286 -9.87 6.44 21.04
CA ASN A 286 -10.58 6.34 22.33
C ASN A 286 -11.30 7.64 22.75
N GLY A 287 -11.82 8.39 21.78
CA GLY A 287 -12.49 9.68 21.99
C GLY A 287 -11.56 10.89 22.14
N GLU A 288 -10.24 10.70 22.09
CA GLU A 288 -9.24 11.77 22.11
C GLU A 288 -8.70 12.05 20.70
N GLU A 289 -8.38 13.31 20.41
CA GLU A 289 -7.76 13.70 19.15
C GLU A 289 -6.27 13.30 19.12
N ILE A 290 -5.86 12.70 18.01
CA ILE A 290 -4.46 12.44 17.66
C ILE A 290 -4.18 13.04 16.29
N VAL A 291 -2.91 13.37 16.02
CA VAL A 291 -2.45 13.83 14.72
C VAL A 291 -1.68 12.72 14.04
N ILE A 292 -1.99 12.45 12.78
CA ILE A 292 -1.22 11.55 11.91
C ILE A 292 -0.35 12.40 11.00
N VAL A 293 0.96 12.19 11.12
CA VAL A 293 1.98 12.83 10.29
C VAL A 293 2.60 11.76 9.39
N GLY A 294 2.61 11.98 8.09
CA GLY A 294 3.16 11.02 7.12
C GLY A 294 4.05 11.67 6.06
N GLY A 295 4.78 10.86 5.31
CA GLY A 295 5.67 11.34 4.26
C GLY A 295 6.88 10.45 4.05
N GLU A 296 8.02 11.07 3.73
CA GLU A 296 9.33 10.40 3.63
C GLU A 296 9.34 9.23 2.64
N SER A 297 8.75 9.44 1.47
CA SER A 297 8.60 8.40 0.46
C SER A 297 9.89 8.03 -0.26
N HIS A 298 10.05 6.75 -0.62
CA HIS A 298 11.15 6.26 -1.44
C HIS A 298 10.81 4.92 -2.12
N LYS A 299 11.58 4.53 -3.15
CA LYS A 299 11.46 3.18 -3.72
C LYS A 299 11.82 2.12 -2.68
N THR A 300 11.00 1.07 -2.61
CA THR A 300 11.17 -0.04 -1.67
C THR A 300 12.56 -0.64 -1.76
N GLY A 301 13.20 -0.97 -0.63
CA GLY A 301 14.53 -1.59 -0.60
C GLY A 301 15.68 -0.71 -1.11
N GLN A 302 15.42 0.58 -1.38
CA GLN A 302 16.41 1.53 -1.88
C GLN A 302 16.48 2.78 -0.98
N GLY A 303 17.62 3.45 -0.94
CA GLY A 303 17.79 4.73 -0.24
C GLY A 303 18.67 4.64 1.00
N LYS A 304 18.43 5.54 1.96
CA LYS A 304 19.12 5.62 3.25
C LYS A 304 18.56 4.57 4.23
N ASP A 305 19.17 4.46 5.42
CA ASP A 305 18.60 3.68 6.52
C ASP A 305 17.14 4.11 6.77
N THR A 306 16.22 3.14 6.75
CA THR A 306 14.79 3.39 6.82
C THR A 306 14.35 3.97 8.17
N LEU A 307 15.13 3.77 9.25
CA LEU A 307 14.85 4.41 10.54
C LEU A 307 14.98 5.94 10.46
N GLU A 308 15.82 6.47 9.57
CA GLU A 308 15.99 7.91 9.36
C GLU A 308 14.74 8.59 8.77
N HIS A 309 13.84 7.83 8.14
CA HIS A 309 12.55 8.35 7.70
C HIS A 309 11.61 8.58 8.90
N TYR A 310 11.59 7.67 9.87
CA TYR A 310 10.82 7.88 11.10
C TYR A 310 11.35 9.04 11.94
N LYS A 311 12.68 9.16 12.06
CA LYS A 311 13.31 10.29 12.76
C LYS A 311 12.95 11.62 12.10
N ALA A 312 12.99 11.70 10.77
CA ALA A 312 12.60 12.91 10.05
C ALA A 312 11.11 13.29 10.25
N LEU A 313 10.22 12.32 10.48
CA LEU A 313 8.82 12.60 10.85
C LEU A 313 8.68 13.00 12.33
N GLN A 314 9.47 12.40 13.22
CA GLN A 314 9.57 12.80 14.62
C GLN A 314 10.00 14.27 14.72
N ASP A 315 11.14 14.62 14.13
CA ASP A 315 11.69 15.99 14.15
C ASP A 315 10.66 17.00 13.64
N TYR A 316 10.02 16.70 12.50
CA TYR A 316 8.98 17.56 11.92
C TYR A 316 7.77 17.72 12.84
N THR A 317 7.41 16.69 13.61
CA THR A 317 6.27 16.73 14.53
C THR A 317 6.60 17.52 15.80
N GLU A 318 7.82 17.37 16.31
CA GLU A 318 8.35 18.12 17.46
C GLU A 318 8.53 19.62 17.15
N ASP A 319 8.91 19.96 15.92
CA ASP A 319 8.98 21.35 15.46
C ASP A 319 7.60 21.99 15.30
N LEU A 320 6.59 21.21 14.89
CA LEU A 320 5.27 21.71 14.53
C LEU A 320 4.29 21.80 15.71
N PHE A 321 4.39 20.89 16.67
CA PHE A 321 3.42 20.75 17.76
C PHE A 321 4.07 20.92 19.13
N GLU A 322 3.32 21.47 20.09
CA GLU A 322 3.82 21.63 21.44
C GLU A 322 3.78 20.30 22.22
N ASN A 323 4.96 19.82 22.63
CA ASN A 323 5.16 18.61 23.46
C ASN A 323 4.41 17.37 22.93
N PRO A 324 4.65 16.94 21.67
CA PRO A 324 3.95 15.79 21.10
C PRO A 324 4.36 14.50 21.82
N ASP A 325 3.38 13.64 22.10
CA ASP A 325 3.59 12.27 22.59
C ASP A 325 3.40 11.30 21.42
N ILE A 326 4.50 10.79 20.86
CA ILE A 326 4.45 9.89 19.69
C ILE A 326 4.11 8.47 20.15
N LEU A 327 2.90 8.04 19.80
CA LEU A 327 2.32 6.78 20.29
C LEU A 327 2.52 5.61 19.33
N TYR A 328 2.45 5.90 18.03
CA TYR A 328 2.54 4.89 16.98
C TYR A 328 3.47 5.33 15.87
N ARG A 329 4.07 4.35 15.21
CA ARG A 329 4.76 4.52 13.94
C ARG A 329 4.47 3.33 13.05
N TRP A 330 4.32 3.56 11.76
CA TRP A 330 4.12 2.48 10.79
C TRP A 330 4.50 2.95 9.40
N SER A 331 4.50 2.05 8.44
CA SER A 331 4.78 2.35 7.05
C SER A 331 3.80 1.60 6.15
N ALA A 332 3.63 2.10 4.94
CA ALA A 332 2.85 1.46 3.91
C ALA A 332 3.66 1.36 2.63
N GLN A 333 3.30 0.37 1.82
CA GLN A 333 3.83 0.18 0.48
C GLN A 333 2.71 0.32 -0.54
N ASP A 334 3.03 0.98 -1.64
CA ASP A 334 2.11 1.24 -2.74
C ASP A 334 2.77 0.93 -4.08
N LEU A 335 1.97 0.45 -5.02
CA LEU A 335 2.40 0.25 -6.40
C LEU A 335 2.12 1.47 -7.24
N ILE A 336 3.13 1.89 -7.99
CA ILE A 336 3.08 3.04 -8.88
C ILE A 336 3.13 2.53 -10.33
N THR A 337 2.08 2.81 -11.10
CA THR A 337 2.05 2.49 -12.54
C THR A 337 2.84 3.51 -13.35
N LEU A 338 3.27 3.12 -14.55
CA LEU A 338 4.06 3.98 -15.45
C LEU A 338 3.34 5.28 -15.86
N ASP A 339 2.01 5.25 -15.90
CA ASP A 339 1.14 6.36 -16.31
C ASP A 339 0.38 6.99 -15.13
N LYS A 340 0.68 6.57 -13.89
CA LYS A 340 0.05 7.00 -12.63
C LYS A 340 -1.45 6.73 -12.53
N LEU A 341 -2.05 6.04 -13.50
CA LEU A 341 -3.42 5.54 -13.43
C LEU A 341 -3.42 4.09 -12.91
N PRO A 342 -4.36 3.69 -12.06
CA PRO A 342 -4.56 2.29 -11.69
C PRO A 342 -4.85 1.37 -12.88
N TYR A 343 -4.46 0.11 -12.79
CA TYR A 343 -4.94 -0.95 -13.70
C TYR A 343 -6.19 -1.57 -13.07
N ILE A 344 -7.36 -1.39 -13.69
CA ILE A 344 -8.64 -1.93 -13.22
C ILE A 344 -9.42 -2.54 -14.39
N GLY A 345 -9.70 -3.83 -14.34
CA GLY A 345 -10.47 -4.56 -15.35
C GLY A 345 -9.80 -5.85 -15.79
N GLU A 346 -10.16 -6.33 -16.98
CA GLU A 346 -9.71 -7.60 -17.56
C GLU A 346 -8.16 -7.69 -17.62
N ILE A 347 -7.59 -8.76 -17.07
CA ILE A 347 -6.14 -8.94 -16.96
C ILE A 347 -5.47 -8.98 -18.33
N THR A 348 -6.13 -9.62 -19.31
CA THR A 348 -5.76 -9.62 -20.72
C THR A 348 -7.05 -9.74 -21.55
N SER A 349 -6.98 -9.39 -22.82
CA SER A 349 -8.12 -9.55 -23.74
C SER A 349 -8.51 -11.02 -24.00
N THR A 350 -7.64 -11.97 -23.65
CA THR A 350 -7.87 -13.41 -23.81
C THR A 350 -8.38 -14.08 -22.53
N GLN A 351 -8.40 -13.36 -21.39
CA GLN A 351 -8.88 -13.85 -20.09
C GLN A 351 -9.85 -12.83 -19.47
N PRO A 352 -11.02 -12.61 -20.08
CA PRO A 352 -11.96 -11.57 -19.65
C PRO A 352 -12.61 -11.86 -18.29
N ASN A 353 -12.53 -13.10 -17.81
CA ASN A 353 -13.05 -13.56 -16.53
C ASN A 353 -12.05 -13.39 -15.37
N VAL A 354 -10.83 -12.92 -15.62
CA VAL A 354 -9.86 -12.58 -14.57
C VAL A 354 -9.69 -11.06 -14.59
N LEU A 355 -10.16 -10.41 -13.54
CA LEU A 355 -10.07 -8.96 -13.36
C LEU A 355 -8.95 -8.63 -12.38
N ILE A 356 -8.20 -7.57 -12.64
CA ILE A 356 -7.20 -7.04 -11.72
C ILE A 356 -7.59 -5.65 -11.24
N ALA A 357 -7.14 -5.30 -10.02
CA ALA A 357 -7.20 -3.96 -9.49
C ALA A 357 -5.91 -3.66 -8.70
N THR A 358 -5.01 -2.85 -9.29
CA THR A 358 -3.68 -2.59 -8.74
C THR A 358 -3.16 -1.19 -9.13
N GLY A 359 -2.04 -0.78 -8.53
CA GLY A 359 -1.36 0.45 -8.92
C GLY A 359 -2.02 1.73 -8.44
N PHE A 360 -2.57 1.72 -7.21
CA PHE A 360 -3.37 2.83 -6.67
C PHE A 360 -2.57 4.05 -6.25
N ARG A 361 -1.23 4.01 -6.33
CA ARG A 361 -0.37 5.18 -6.13
C ARG A 361 -0.66 5.93 -4.81
N LYS A 362 -0.72 5.23 -3.67
CA LYS A 362 -0.98 5.80 -2.33
C LYS A 362 -2.41 6.23 -2.05
N TRP A 363 -3.27 6.18 -3.07
CA TRP A 363 -4.65 6.66 -3.00
C TRP A 363 -5.65 5.50 -3.02
N GLY A 364 -5.32 4.43 -2.28
CA GLY A 364 -6.10 3.19 -2.27
C GLY A 364 -7.50 3.30 -1.66
N MET A 365 -7.78 4.31 -0.83
CA MET A 365 -9.11 4.46 -0.20
C MET A 365 -10.22 4.69 -1.25
N THR A 366 -10.02 5.68 -2.12
CA THR A 366 -10.95 6.02 -3.20
C THR A 366 -10.70 5.16 -4.44
N ASN A 367 -9.44 4.94 -4.86
CA ASN A 367 -9.19 4.09 -6.05
C ASN A 367 -9.60 2.64 -5.82
N GLY A 368 -9.43 2.09 -4.61
CA GLY A 368 -9.85 0.72 -4.29
C GLY A 368 -11.37 0.57 -4.31
N THR A 369 -12.09 1.57 -3.79
CA THR A 369 -13.56 1.61 -3.86
C THR A 369 -14.04 1.79 -5.29
N ALA A 370 -13.45 2.71 -6.05
CA ALA A 370 -13.76 2.90 -7.48
C ALA A 370 -13.51 1.60 -8.28
N ALA A 371 -12.44 0.87 -7.95
CA ALA A 371 -12.14 -0.40 -8.56
C ALA A 371 -13.20 -1.46 -8.25
N ALA A 372 -13.65 -1.56 -7.00
CA ALA A 372 -14.70 -2.48 -6.60
C ALA A 372 -16.03 -2.20 -7.33
N LEU A 373 -16.41 -0.93 -7.44
CA LEU A 373 -17.62 -0.51 -8.18
C LEU A 373 -17.53 -0.89 -9.67
N LEU A 374 -16.39 -0.60 -10.31
CA LEU A 374 -16.16 -0.96 -11.71
C LEU A 374 -16.13 -2.49 -11.91
N MET A 375 -15.48 -3.24 -11.04
CA MET A 375 -15.42 -4.70 -11.13
C MET A 375 -16.80 -5.35 -10.93
N ARG A 376 -17.62 -4.84 -9.99
CA ARG A 376 -19.02 -5.25 -9.86
C ARG A 376 -19.75 -5.07 -11.18
N ASP A 377 -19.66 -3.90 -11.81
CA ASP A 377 -20.36 -3.65 -13.07
C ASP A 377 -19.90 -4.56 -14.20
N ILE A 378 -18.59 -4.83 -14.30
CA ILE A 378 -18.05 -5.79 -15.27
C ILE A 378 -18.61 -7.19 -15.04
N VAL A 379 -18.60 -7.69 -13.79
CA VAL A 379 -19.13 -9.03 -13.44
C VAL A 379 -20.63 -9.13 -13.70
N MET A 380 -21.38 -8.06 -13.46
CA MET A 380 -22.83 -8.00 -13.69
C MET A 380 -23.20 -7.73 -15.16
N GLY A 381 -22.22 -7.43 -16.03
CA GLY A 381 -22.47 -7.10 -17.44
C GLY A 381 -23.07 -5.71 -17.66
N ASN A 382 -22.90 -4.80 -16.69
CA ASN A 382 -23.40 -3.42 -16.76
C ASN A 382 -22.41 -2.52 -17.52
N ASP A 383 -22.94 -1.54 -18.24
CA ASP A 383 -22.13 -0.48 -18.83
C ASP A 383 -21.56 0.43 -17.73
N ASN A 384 -20.26 0.73 -17.82
CA ASN A 384 -19.60 1.66 -16.91
C ASN A 384 -18.68 2.61 -17.69
N PRO A 385 -18.83 3.95 -17.53
CA PRO A 385 -18.07 4.94 -18.30
C PRO A 385 -16.56 4.88 -18.03
N TYR A 386 -16.14 4.34 -16.89
CA TYR A 386 -14.74 4.26 -16.46
C TYR A 386 -14.00 3.03 -16.99
N LYS A 387 -14.70 2.05 -17.57
CA LYS A 387 -14.08 0.79 -18.08
C LYS A 387 -12.91 1.08 -19.03
N ARG A 388 -13.07 2.01 -19.97
CA ARG A 388 -12.02 2.36 -20.93
C ARG A 388 -10.88 3.19 -20.34
N LEU A 389 -11.14 3.95 -19.27
CA LEU A 389 -10.12 4.75 -18.59
C LEU A 389 -9.08 3.84 -17.92
N TYR A 390 -9.56 2.83 -17.19
CA TYR A 390 -8.72 2.00 -16.32
C TYR A 390 -8.31 0.65 -16.92
N THR A 391 -8.76 0.31 -18.13
CA THR A 391 -8.44 -0.99 -18.75
C THR A 391 -6.94 -1.32 -18.67
N PRO A 392 -6.54 -2.51 -18.19
CA PRO A 392 -5.13 -2.88 -18.07
C PRO A 392 -4.36 -3.00 -19.39
N SER A 393 -5.09 -3.31 -20.47
CA SER A 393 -4.56 -3.40 -21.83
C SER A 393 -4.28 -2.04 -22.48
N ARG A 394 -4.52 -0.92 -21.79
CA ARG A 394 -4.20 0.40 -22.32
C ARG A 394 -2.69 0.57 -22.47
N PHE A 395 -2.29 1.15 -23.58
CA PHE A 395 -0.91 1.51 -23.86
C PHE A 395 -0.86 2.98 -24.31
N TYR A 396 -0.04 3.78 -23.63
CA TYR A 396 0.19 5.18 -23.98
C TYR A 396 1.66 5.35 -24.33
N ALA A 397 1.98 5.69 -25.58
CA ALA A 397 3.37 5.71 -26.05
C ALA A 397 4.26 6.76 -25.34
N ASP A 398 3.69 7.78 -24.68
CA ASP A 398 4.42 8.89 -24.05
C ASP A 398 3.72 9.32 -22.74
N PRO A 399 4.39 9.39 -21.57
CA PRO A 399 5.81 9.09 -21.28
C PRO A 399 6.09 7.63 -20.89
N SER A 400 5.10 6.73 -21.01
CA SER A 400 5.18 5.39 -20.39
C SER A 400 6.33 4.52 -20.92
N LEU A 401 6.74 4.66 -22.19
CA LEU A 401 7.84 3.87 -22.76
C LEU A 401 9.20 4.22 -22.15
N LYS A 402 9.44 5.51 -21.86
CA LYS A 402 10.66 5.94 -21.17
C LYS A 402 10.68 5.41 -19.74
N ASN A 403 9.55 5.52 -19.03
CA ASN A 403 9.41 5.00 -17.68
C ASN A 403 9.60 3.48 -17.66
N PHE A 404 9.01 2.74 -18.60
CA PHE A 404 9.20 1.30 -18.75
C PHE A 404 10.68 0.92 -18.83
N LEU A 405 11.45 1.57 -19.71
CA LEU A 405 12.88 1.29 -19.85
C LEU A 405 13.67 1.64 -18.59
N MET A 406 13.34 2.76 -17.93
CA MET A 406 14.00 3.18 -16.69
C MET A 406 13.74 2.21 -15.54
N GLU A 407 12.50 1.77 -15.34
CA GLU A 407 12.15 0.84 -14.27
C GLU A 407 12.81 -0.54 -14.47
N ASN A 408 12.78 -1.08 -15.70
CA ASN A 408 13.41 -2.36 -15.97
C ASN A 408 14.95 -2.28 -15.91
N ALA A 409 15.54 -1.13 -16.25
CA ALA A 409 16.99 -0.90 -16.07
C ALA A 409 17.39 -0.83 -14.59
N ASP A 410 16.55 -0.21 -13.74
CA ASP A 410 16.75 -0.16 -12.30
C ASP A 410 16.72 -1.58 -11.69
N VAL A 411 15.74 -2.40 -12.06
CA VAL A 411 15.66 -3.82 -11.66
C VAL A 411 16.92 -4.59 -12.07
N ALA A 412 17.35 -4.47 -13.32
CA ALA A 412 18.57 -5.13 -13.81
C ALA A 412 19.83 -4.66 -13.07
N SER A 413 19.91 -3.37 -12.75
CA SER A 413 21.00 -2.79 -11.95
C SER A 413 21.04 -3.42 -10.56
N HIS A 414 19.92 -3.49 -9.84
CA HIS A 414 19.86 -4.09 -8.49
C HIS A 414 20.12 -5.59 -8.49
N LEU A 415 19.61 -6.33 -9.50
CA LEU A 415 19.92 -7.74 -9.71
C LEU A 415 21.42 -8.00 -9.78
N ILE A 416 22.17 -7.17 -10.52
CA ILE A 416 23.61 -7.34 -10.70
C ILE A 416 24.37 -6.81 -9.50
N LYS A 417 24.04 -5.60 -9.05
CA LYS A 417 24.74 -4.89 -7.96
C LYS A 417 24.71 -5.69 -6.68
N GLY A 418 23.54 -6.19 -6.26
CA GLY A 418 23.41 -6.97 -5.03
C GLY A 418 24.26 -8.25 -5.03
N LYS A 419 24.41 -8.89 -6.20
CA LYS A 419 25.22 -10.11 -6.35
C LYS A 419 26.74 -9.83 -6.32
N LEU A 420 27.17 -8.63 -6.74
CA LEU A 420 28.57 -8.21 -6.74
C LEU A 420 29.01 -7.58 -5.42
N GLU A 421 28.08 -6.98 -4.66
CA GLU A 421 28.37 -6.40 -3.35
C GLU A 421 29.03 -7.43 -2.43
N THR A 422 30.08 -7.00 -1.74
CA THR A 422 30.80 -7.82 -0.77
C THR A 422 30.47 -7.27 0.61
N PRO A 423 29.60 -7.96 1.37
CA PRO A 423 29.22 -7.50 2.69
C PRO A 423 30.44 -7.42 3.61
N SER A 424 30.50 -6.36 4.38
CA SER A 424 31.66 -5.99 5.20
C SER A 424 31.64 -6.58 6.61
N THR A 425 30.54 -7.18 7.04
CA THR A 425 30.26 -7.40 8.46
C THR A 425 30.26 -8.89 8.79
N SER A 426 30.94 -9.27 9.87
CA SER A 426 30.87 -10.62 10.45
C SER A 426 29.65 -10.72 11.37
N ILE A 427 29.02 -11.89 11.41
CA ILE A 427 27.92 -12.20 12.33
C ILE A 427 28.29 -11.95 13.81
N LYS A 428 29.59 -12.01 14.14
CA LYS A 428 30.13 -11.81 15.50
C LYS A 428 29.97 -10.38 16.03
N ASN A 429 29.76 -9.39 15.16
CA ASN A 429 29.76 -7.97 15.53
C ASN A 429 28.37 -7.31 15.46
N ILE A 430 27.29 -8.11 15.40
CA ILE A 430 25.91 -7.58 15.37
C ILE A 430 25.47 -7.24 16.81
N SER A 431 25.10 -5.98 17.05
CA SER A 431 24.53 -5.56 18.34
C SER A 431 23.07 -6.02 18.48
N HIS A 432 22.48 -5.85 19.66
CA HIS A 432 21.05 -6.11 19.84
C HIS A 432 20.23 -5.15 18.97
N ASP A 433 19.16 -5.67 18.38
CA ASP A 433 18.27 -4.97 17.44
C ASP A 433 18.93 -4.47 16.14
N GLU A 434 20.03 -5.09 15.75
CA GLU A 434 20.73 -4.79 14.50
C GLU A 434 20.70 -5.99 13.54
N ALA A 435 20.84 -5.68 12.25
CA ALA A 435 21.10 -6.68 11.25
C ALA A 435 22.40 -6.42 10.53
N ALA A 436 22.98 -7.48 9.99
CA ALA A 436 24.14 -7.42 9.13
C ALA A 436 24.02 -8.36 7.94
N LEU A 437 24.63 -7.94 6.84
CA LEU A 437 24.85 -8.76 5.68
C LEU A 437 26.25 -9.38 5.77
N PHE A 438 26.37 -10.64 5.41
CA PHE A 438 27.63 -11.38 5.39
C PHE A 438 27.66 -12.37 4.22
N LYS A 439 28.84 -12.94 3.93
CA LYS A 439 29.02 -14.00 2.92
C LYS A 439 29.45 -15.30 3.58
N THR A 440 28.82 -16.40 3.19
CA THR A 440 29.21 -17.76 3.57
C THR A 440 29.04 -18.69 2.38
N ASN A 441 30.02 -19.55 2.10
CA ASN A 441 30.04 -20.44 0.93
C ASN A 441 29.74 -19.73 -0.41
N GLY A 442 30.22 -18.49 -0.56
CA GLY A 442 29.99 -17.66 -1.76
C GLY A 442 28.58 -17.06 -1.88
N GLN A 443 27.67 -17.33 -0.95
CA GLN A 443 26.30 -16.80 -0.94
C GLN A 443 26.16 -15.64 0.05
N ARG A 444 25.39 -14.61 -0.31
CA ARG A 444 25.01 -13.49 0.57
C ARG A 444 23.94 -13.98 1.53
N LYS A 445 24.09 -13.64 2.82
CA LYS A 445 23.13 -13.96 3.88
C LYS A 445 22.86 -12.71 4.71
N GLY A 446 21.69 -12.66 5.33
CA GLY A 446 21.29 -11.64 6.29
C GLY A 446 21.15 -12.27 7.67
N ALA A 447 21.71 -11.63 8.68
CA ALA A 447 21.51 -11.99 10.08
C ALA A 447 20.89 -10.82 10.82
N TYR A 448 19.85 -11.07 11.60
CA TYR A 448 19.29 -10.12 12.56
C TYR A 448 19.44 -10.67 13.97
N LYS A 449 19.88 -9.82 14.93
CA LYS A 449 19.93 -10.16 16.35
C LYS A 449 18.84 -9.40 17.09
N ASP A 450 17.91 -10.12 17.73
CA ASP A 450 16.86 -9.49 18.52
C ASP A 450 17.36 -8.93 19.86
N ASN A 451 16.46 -8.33 20.64
CA ASN A 451 16.77 -7.76 21.94
C ASN A 451 17.10 -8.81 23.02
N GLU A 452 16.74 -10.08 22.80
CA GLU A 452 17.06 -11.19 23.70
C GLU A 452 18.41 -11.83 23.35
N GLY A 453 19.02 -11.43 22.23
CA GLY A 453 20.30 -11.92 21.73
C GLY A 453 20.17 -13.10 20.78
N ASN A 454 18.95 -13.52 20.41
CA ASN A 454 18.73 -14.58 19.43
C ASN A 454 19.11 -14.09 18.03
N VAL A 455 19.77 -14.95 17.25
CA VAL A 455 20.22 -14.62 15.89
C VAL A 455 19.40 -15.38 14.86
N PHE A 456 18.76 -14.64 13.96
CA PHE A 456 17.97 -15.16 12.84
C PHE A 456 18.74 -14.98 11.55
N VAL A 457 18.98 -16.07 10.82
CA VAL A 457 19.74 -16.03 9.56
C VAL A 457 18.89 -16.47 8.39
N VAL A 458 18.89 -15.67 7.32
CA VAL A 458 18.16 -15.93 6.08
C VAL A 458 19.06 -15.81 4.86
N ASP A 459 18.70 -16.51 3.78
CA ASP A 459 19.16 -16.20 2.44
C ASP A 459 18.57 -14.86 1.99
N THR A 460 19.41 -13.96 1.47
CA THR A 460 18.96 -12.65 1.01
C THR A 460 18.43 -12.69 -0.43
N THR A 461 18.49 -13.82 -1.11
CA THR A 461 17.92 -14.00 -2.45
C THR A 461 16.40 -14.04 -2.37
N CYS A 462 15.77 -12.98 -2.85
CA CYS A 462 14.32 -12.87 -2.99
C CYS A 462 13.77 -14.05 -3.82
N THR A 463 12.79 -14.75 -3.26
CA THR A 463 12.15 -15.92 -3.88
C THR A 463 11.23 -15.59 -5.06
N HIS A 464 10.99 -14.32 -5.35
CA HIS A 464 10.26 -13.89 -6.54
C HIS A 464 11.13 -14.01 -7.81
N MET A 465 12.16 -13.17 -7.93
CA MET A 465 13.00 -13.06 -9.14
C MET A 465 14.52 -13.14 -8.87
N GLY A 466 14.93 -13.45 -7.63
CA GLY A 466 16.34 -13.68 -7.29
C GLY A 466 17.17 -12.43 -6.97
N CYS A 467 16.56 -11.25 -6.89
CA CYS A 467 17.22 -10.04 -6.38
C CYS A 467 17.67 -10.21 -4.94
N GLU A 468 18.76 -9.56 -4.56
CA GLU A 468 19.15 -9.50 -3.15
C GLU A 468 18.24 -8.52 -2.40
N VAL A 469 17.72 -8.93 -1.24
CA VAL A 469 16.92 -8.09 -0.34
C VAL A 469 17.83 -7.22 0.53
N GLU A 470 17.31 -6.06 0.93
CA GLU A 470 18.00 -5.10 1.79
C GLU A 470 17.35 -5.02 3.17
N TRP A 471 18.16 -4.70 4.19
CA TRP A 471 17.65 -4.55 5.55
C TRP A 471 16.86 -3.25 5.69
N ASN A 472 15.61 -3.38 6.13
CA ASN A 472 14.76 -2.28 6.56
C ASN A 472 14.78 -2.24 8.10
N HIS A 473 15.66 -1.39 8.64
CA HIS A 473 15.83 -1.19 10.08
C HIS A 473 14.58 -0.62 10.76
N GLY A 474 13.91 0.35 10.12
CA GLY A 474 12.67 0.96 10.64
C GLY A 474 11.60 -0.07 11.01
N ASP A 475 11.44 -1.11 10.19
CA ASP A 475 10.41 -2.14 10.37
C ASP A 475 10.93 -3.52 10.79
N ARG A 476 12.25 -3.71 10.80
CA ARG A 476 12.90 -5.03 11.00
C ARG A 476 12.48 -6.06 9.95
N THR A 477 12.51 -5.65 8.68
CA THR A 477 12.14 -6.49 7.55
C THR A 477 13.28 -6.57 6.53
N TRP A 478 13.19 -7.58 5.66
CA TRP A 478 14.02 -7.67 4.47
C TRP A 478 13.18 -7.28 3.26
N ASP A 479 13.58 -6.21 2.57
CA ASP A 479 12.80 -5.61 1.49
C ASP A 479 13.52 -5.74 0.15
N CYS A 480 12.84 -6.26 -0.87
CA CYS A 480 13.38 -6.47 -2.19
C CYS A 480 13.36 -5.18 -3.03
N PRO A 481 14.51 -4.67 -3.52
CA PRO A 481 14.59 -3.41 -4.26
C PRO A 481 13.99 -3.45 -5.67
N CYS A 482 13.69 -4.64 -6.18
CA CYS A 482 13.22 -4.84 -7.55
C CYS A 482 11.70 -4.64 -7.70
N HIS A 483 10.92 -5.48 -7.02
CA HIS A 483 9.45 -5.51 -7.15
C HIS A 483 8.72 -5.34 -5.82
N GLY A 484 9.46 -5.05 -4.73
CA GLY A 484 8.88 -4.73 -3.44
C GLY A 484 8.42 -5.90 -2.58
N SER A 485 8.85 -7.14 -2.86
CA SER A 485 8.59 -8.24 -1.92
C SER A 485 9.20 -7.96 -0.56
N ARG A 486 8.46 -8.20 0.51
CA ARG A 486 8.90 -7.97 1.89
C ARG A 486 8.84 -9.25 2.70
N PHE A 487 9.83 -9.44 3.56
CA PHE A 487 9.94 -10.59 4.42
C PHE A 487 10.19 -10.17 5.87
N SER A 488 9.68 -10.94 6.83
CA SER A 488 10.03 -10.74 8.24
C SER A 488 11.52 -10.98 8.44
N TYR A 489 12.08 -10.54 9.58
CA TYR A 489 13.46 -10.88 9.94
C TYR A 489 13.70 -12.40 10.01
N LYS A 490 12.64 -13.22 10.14
CA LYS A 490 12.66 -14.70 10.06
C LYS A 490 12.50 -15.25 8.64
N GLY A 491 12.27 -14.39 7.64
CA GLY A 491 12.13 -14.78 6.24
C GLY A 491 10.69 -15.10 5.78
N GLU A 492 9.68 -15.00 6.66
CA GLU A 492 8.29 -15.21 6.26
C GLU A 492 7.82 -14.10 5.31
N VAL A 493 6.99 -14.42 4.33
CA VAL A 493 6.44 -13.40 3.41
C VAL A 493 5.50 -12.47 4.19
N ILE A 494 5.80 -11.18 4.17
CA ILE A 494 4.93 -10.11 4.67
C ILE A 494 4.11 -9.53 3.52
N GLU A 495 4.77 -9.25 2.40
CA GLU A 495 4.14 -8.64 1.23
C GLU A 495 4.70 -9.24 -0.06
N GLY A 496 3.80 -9.51 -1.01
CA GLY A 496 4.15 -10.04 -2.34
C GLY A 496 4.97 -9.06 -3.19
N PRO A 497 5.39 -9.45 -4.40
CA PRO A 497 4.94 -10.63 -5.16
C PRO A 497 5.53 -11.98 -4.76
N ALA A 498 6.52 -12.04 -3.86
CA ALA A 498 7.07 -13.33 -3.43
C ALA A 498 6.00 -14.21 -2.78
N GLU A 499 5.84 -15.44 -3.28
CA GLU A 499 4.89 -16.41 -2.74
C GLU A 499 5.53 -17.40 -1.78
N LYS A 500 6.85 -17.36 -1.58
CA LYS A 500 7.57 -18.31 -0.73
C LYS A 500 8.48 -17.56 0.24
N PRO A 501 8.64 -18.05 1.48
CA PRO A 501 9.55 -17.43 2.44
C PRO A 501 11.00 -17.51 1.96
N LEU A 502 11.85 -16.61 2.46
CA LEU A 502 13.30 -16.73 2.33
C LEU A 502 13.77 -18.01 3.03
N GLN A 503 14.82 -18.63 2.48
CA GLN A 503 15.41 -19.82 3.09
C GLN A 503 16.07 -19.45 4.43
N GLN A 504 15.71 -20.14 5.50
CA GLN A 504 16.29 -19.96 6.83
C GLN A 504 17.54 -20.83 7.00
N HIS A 505 18.46 -20.37 7.85
CA HIS A 505 19.68 -21.10 8.21
C HIS A 505 19.89 -21.13 9.72
N ASP A 506 20.42 -22.24 10.23
CA ASP A 506 20.81 -22.36 11.63
C ASP A 506 22.13 -21.61 11.88
N HIS A 507 22.08 -20.63 12.79
CA HIS A 507 23.23 -19.80 13.15
C HIS A 507 24.36 -20.63 13.78
N THR A 508 24.05 -21.65 14.61
CA THR A 508 25.06 -22.45 15.31
C THR A 508 25.88 -23.29 14.33
N ILE A 509 25.22 -23.81 13.29
CA ILE A 509 25.88 -24.57 12.23
C ILE A 509 26.78 -23.64 11.40
N LEU A 510 26.31 -22.43 11.10
CA LEU A 510 27.08 -21.44 10.35
C LEU A 510 28.30 -20.91 11.13
N GLU A 511 28.17 -20.65 12.43
CA GLU A 511 29.31 -20.28 13.28
C GLU A 511 30.34 -21.40 13.36
N ASN A 512 29.90 -22.66 13.49
CA ASN A 512 30.80 -23.80 13.52
C ASN A 512 31.58 -23.97 12.21
N ILE A 513 30.97 -23.74 11.05
CA ILE A 513 31.62 -23.84 9.74
C ILE A 513 32.55 -22.64 9.47
N THR A 514 32.18 -21.44 9.92
CA THR A 514 32.94 -20.19 9.66
C THR A 514 33.95 -19.82 10.74
N SER A 515 34.04 -20.58 11.84
CA SER A 515 35.06 -20.37 12.87
C SER A 515 36.46 -20.73 12.36
N GLU A 516 37.49 -19.97 12.77
CA GLU A 516 38.89 -20.25 12.43
C GLU A 516 39.40 -21.61 12.96
N ASN A 517 38.62 -22.28 13.82
CA ASN A 517 38.88 -23.61 14.36
C ASN A 517 38.01 -24.69 13.70
N SER A 518 37.23 -24.36 12.67
CA SER A 518 36.51 -25.37 11.90
C SER A 518 37.56 -26.18 11.13
N GLY A 519 37.52 -27.50 11.24
CA GLY A 519 38.41 -28.38 10.48
C GLY A 519 38.07 -28.45 8.99
N TYR A 520 37.42 -27.40 8.44
CA TYR A 520 36.85 -27.33 7.09
C TYR A 520 37.42 -26.18 6.28
#